data_AF-A0A1E4TML8-F1
#
_entry.id   AF-A0A1E4TML8-F1
#
_cell.length_a   1.000
_cell.length_b   1.000
_cell.length_c   1.000
_cell.angle_alpha   90.00
_cell.angle_beta   90.00
_cell.angle_gamma   90.00
#
_symmetry.space_group_name_H-M   'P 1'
#
loop_
_entity.id
_entity.type
_entity.pdbx_description
1 polymer ?
#
loop_
_entity_poly.entity_id
_entity_poly.type
_entity_poly.pdbx_seq_one_letter_code
_entity_poly.pdbx_strand_id
1 'polypeptide(L)'
;PAASSSGVPSSGRSSAPVFSSSGVPSLGRSSAPVFSSSGVPSSGRASAPVFSSSGVPSSAYSAPAASSSGVPSSGRSSAPVFSSSGVASSAYSAPAASSSGVPSSGRSSAPVFSSSGVPSSAYSAPVASSSGVPSSGRSSAPVFSSSGVASSAYSAPAASSSGVP
;
A
#
# COMPACT_ATOMS: atom_id res chain seq x y z
N PRO A 1 9.34 -21.57 11.38
CA PRO A 1 10.81 -21.39 11.54
C PRO A 1 11.10 -19.90 11.79
N ALA A 2 11.93 -19.60 12.77
CA ALA A 2 12.40 -18.24 13.03
C ALA A 2 13.84 -18.12 12.56
N ALA A 3 14.16 -17.06 11.81
CA ALA A 3 15.51 -16.79 11.35
C ALA A 3 15.88 -15.35 11.69
N SER A 4 16.99 -15.20 12.43
CA SER A 4 17.61 -13.91 12.72
C SER A 4 18.97 -13.87 12.06
N SER A 5 19.20 -12.91 11.17
CA SER A 5 20.47 -12.79 10.45
C SER A 5 20.72 -11.35 10.03
N SER A 6 21.99 -10.94 10.05
CA SER A 6 22.43 -9.69 9.44
C SER A 6 22.44 -9.73 7.90
N GLY A 7 22.29 -10.92 7.30
CA GLY A 7 22.35 -11.16 5.85
C GLY A 7 20.99 -11.24 5.16
N VAL A 8 20.89 -12.07 4.12
CA VAL A 8 19.69 -12.24 3.27
C VAL A 8 19.03 -13.59 3.53
N PRO A 9 18.31 -13.78 4.64
CA PRO A 9 17.71 -15.07 4.93
C PRO A 9 16.65 -15.37 3.86
N SER A 10 16.72 -16.57 3.30
CA SER A 10 15.76 -17.07 2.32
C SER A 10 15.10 -18.36 2.78
N SER A 11 13.84 -18.54 2.44
CA SER A 11 13.15 -19.81 2.65
C SER A 11 12.23 -20.15 1.48
N GLY A 12 12.17 -21.44 1.15
CA GLY A 12 11.35 -21.95 0.04
C GLY A 12 9.87 -22.11 0.40
N ARG A 13 9.58 -22.95 1.40
CA ARG A 13 8.20 -23.29 1.82
C ARG A 13 8.12 -23.34 3.34
N SER A 14 7.24 -22.55 3.93
CA SER A 14 6.97 -22.55 5.37
C SER A 14 5.55 -22.07 5.61
N SER A 15 4.87 -22.49 6.68
CA SER A 15 3.48 -22.07 6.93
C SER A 15 3.42 -20.63 7.47
N ALA A 16 4.26 -20.32 8.46
CA ALA A 16 4.34 -19.02 9.12
C ALA A 16 5.79 -18.76 9.61
N PRO A 17 6.75 -18.49 8.71
CA PRO A 17 8.09 -18.11 9.11
C PRO A 17 8.12 -16.69 9.68
N VAL A 18 9.03 -16.47 10.62
CA VAL A 18 9.33 -15.15 11.17
C VAL A 18 10.78 -14.81 10.83
N PHE A 19 10.99 -13.68 10.16
CA PHE A 19 12.32 -13.17 9.82
C PHE A 19 12.58 -11.87 10.57
N SER A 20 13.75 -11.81 11.22
CA SER A 20 14.31 -10.57 11.75
C SER A 20 15.68 -10.34 11.09
N SER A 21 15.82 -9.27 10.32
CA SER A 21 17.05 -9.06 9.56
C SER A 21 17.34 -7.61 9.22
N SER A 22 18.60 -7.18 9.37
CA SER A 22 19.06 -5.91 8.81
C SER A 22 19.18 -5.93 7.28
N GLY A 23 19.12 -7.11 6.64
CA GLY A 23 19.28 -7.29 5.19
C GLY A 23 17.95 -7.39 4.43
N VAL A 24 17.93 -8.16 3.34
CA VAL A 24 16.77 -8.26 2.43
C VAL A 24 16.17 -9.66 2.47
N PRO A 25 15.33 -9.98 3.47
CA PRO A 25 14.79 -11.32 3.63
C PRO A 25 13.80 -11.64 2.48
N SER A 26 13.87 -12.87 1.96
CA SER A 26 13.04 -13.32 0.84
C SER A 26 12.32 -14.63 1.15
N LEU A 27 11.05 -14.73 0.75
CA LEU A 27 10.28 -15.96 0.93
C LEU A 27 9.52 -16.35 -0.33
N GLY A 28 9.66 -17.63 -0.71
CA GLY A 28 8.99 -18.21 -1.87
C GLY A 28 7.49 -18.43 -1.65
N ARG A 29 7.11 -19.30 -0.71
CA ARG A 29 5.71 -19.70 -0.45
C ARG A 29 5.40 -19.81 1.03
N SER A 30 4.31 -19.18 1.47
CA SER A 30 3.82 -19.26 2.85
C SER A 30 2.36 -18.87 3.03
N SER A 31 1.76 -19.26 4.15
CA SER A 31 0.43 -18.78 4.53
C SER A 31 0.52 -17.34 5.02
N ALA A 32 1.24 -17.12 6.12
CA ALA A 32 1.31 -15.83 6.82
C ALA A 32 2.72 -15.56 7.38
N PRO A 33 3.68 -15.16 6.52
CA PRO A 33 5.02 -14.81 6.98
C PRO A 33 5.05 -13.44 7.66
N VAL A 34 5.95 -13.29 8.63
CA VAL A 34 6.22 -12.01 9.30
C VAL A 34 7.66 -11.61 9.05
N PHE A 35 7.86 -10.38 8.58
CA PHE A 35 9.17 -9.79 8.36
C PHE A 35 9.34 -8.54 9.22
N SER A 36 10.41 -8.50 10.00
CA SER A 36 10.94 -7.30 10.63
C SER A 36 12.31 -7.01 10.03
N SER A 37 12.45 -5.91 9.31
CA SER A 37 13.70 -5.65 8.59
C SER A 37 14.02 -4.19 8.31
N SER A 38 15.27 -3.79 8.51
CA SER A 38 15.77 -2.49 8.08
C SER A 38 15.89 -2.36 6.56
N GLY A 39 15.89 -3.48 5.81
CA GLY A 39 16.09 -3.53 4.37
C GLY A 39 14.80 -3.61 3.56
N VAL A 40 14.81 -4.33 2.44
CA VAL A 40 13.68 -4.49 1.49
C VAL A 40 13.18 -5.94 1.51
N PRO A 41 12.27 -6.30 2.44
CA PRO A 41 11.74 -7.66 2.51
C PRO A 41 10.80 -7.94 1.32
N SER A 42 10.84 -9.18 0.81
CA SER A 42 10.00 -9.60 -0.33
C SER A 42 9.35 -10.96 -0.11
N SER A 43 8.06 -11.06 -0.46
CA SER A 43 7.34 -12.33 -0.49
C SER A 43 6.73 -12.61 -1.86
N GLY A 44 7.03 -13.78 -2.41
CA GLY A 44 6.48 -14.25 -3.68
C GLY A 44 5.01 -14.65 -3.55
N ARG A 45 4.74 -15.84 -3.00
CA ARG A 45 3.39 -16.41 -2.85
C ARG A 45 3.04 -16.57 -1.37
N ALA A 46 2.78 -15.45 -0.71
CA ALA A 46 2.22 -15.41 0.63
C ALA A 46 0.70 -15.14 0.56
N SER A 47 -0.10 -15.67 1.50
CA SER A 47 -1.55 -15.37 1.55
C SER A 47 -1.85 -14.08 2.32
N ALA A 48 -1.14 -13.85 3.42
CA ALA A 48 -1.25 -12.63 4.22
C ALA A 48 0.12 -12.29 4.85
N PRO A 49 1.09 -11.80 4.04
CA PRO A 49 2.38 -11.40 4.58
C PRO A 49 2.28 -10.11 5.39
N VAL A 50 3.00 -10.07 6.51
CA VAL A 50 3.13 -8.88 7.36
C VAL A 50 4.56 -8.36 7.28
N PHE A 51 4.71 -7.08 6.95
CA PHE A 51 6.00 -6.41 6.87
C PHE A 51 6.06 -5.23 7.84
N SER A 52 7.14 -5.18 8.63
CA SER A 52 7.57 -4.01 9.37
C SER A 52 8.96 -3.66 8.90
N SER A 53 9.12 -2.55 8.16
CA SER A 53 10.39 -2.26 7.52
C SER A 53 10.71 -0.81 7.29
N SER A 54 11.97 -0.42 7.52
CA SER A 54 12.46 0.92 7.15
C SER A 54 12.59 1.11 5.63
N GLY A 55 12.72 0.01 4.87
CA GLY A 55 12.85 0.04 3.41
C GLY A 55 11.53 -0.17 2.68
N VAL A 56 11.59 -0.70 1.46
CA VAL A 56 10.50 -0.79 0.47
C VAL A 56 9.98 -2.23 0.38
N PRO A 57 9.02 -2.67 1.21
CA PRO A 57 8.52 -4.04 1.16
C PRO A 57 7.74 -4.31 -0.13
N SER A 58 7.88 -5.51 -0.69
CA SER A 58 7.17 -5.92 -1.89
C SER A 58 6.47 -7.27 -1.74
N SER A 59 5.22 -7.34 -2.18
CA SER A 59 4.49 -8.61 -2.30
C SER A 59 3.85 -8.75 -3.67
N ALA A 60 4.05 -9.91 -4.31
CA ALA A 60 3.50 -10.17 -5.62
C ALA A 60 2.03 -10.64 -5.59
N TYR A 61 1.60 -11.30 -4.50
CA TYR A 61 0.30 -11.95 -4.41
C TYR A 61 -0.36 -11.80 -3.02
N SER A 62 -1.70 -11.74 -3.02
CA SER A 62 -2.59 -11.75 -1.83
C SER A 62 -2.62 -10.45 -1.01
N ALA A 63 -3.18 -10.42 0.20
CA ALA A 63 -3.45 -9.21 1.00
C ALA A 63 -2.31 -8.89 2.01
N PRO A 64 -1.23 -8.18 1.61
CA PRO A 64 -0.18 -7.79 2.53
C PRO A 64 -0.67 -6.73 3.51
N ALA A 65 -0.13 -6.79 4.73
CA ALA A 65 -0.10 -5.66 5.65
C ALA A 65 1.34 -5.17 5.74
N ALA A 66 1.60 -3.90 5.42
CA ALA A 66 2.95 -3.34 5.50
C ALA A 66 2.96 -1.99 6.22
N SER A 67 3.85 -1.89 7.21
CA SER A 67 4.24 -0.64 7.86
C SER A 67 5.67 -0.30 7.46
N SER A 68 5.87 0.87 6.84
CA SER A 68 7.18 1.21 6.30
C SER A 68 7.47 2.70 6.18
N SER A 69 8.74 3.09 6.31
CA SER A 69 9.18 4.45 5.99
C SER A 69 9.38 4.69 4.48
N GLY A 70 9.49 3.61 3.71
CA GLY A 70 9.67 3.59 2.26
C GLY A 70 8.37 3.38 1.49
N VAL A 71 8.46 2.87 0.25
CA VAL A 71 7.33 2.81 -0.70
C VAL A 71 6.76 1.40 -0.79
N PRO A 72 5.86 0.95 0.11
CA PRO A 72 5.34 -0.40 0.02
C PRO A 72 4.57 -0.58 -1.30
N SER A 73 4.82 -1.71 -1.96
CA SER A 73 4.23 -2.02 -3.27
C SER A 73 3.61 -3.41 -3.28
N SER A 74 2.41 -3.51 -3.85
CA SER A 74 1.79 -4.80 -4.15
C SER A 74 1.33 -4.91 -5.60
N GLY A 75 1.59 -6.10 -6.16
CA GLY A 75 1.19 -6.47 -7.52
C GLY A 75 -0.27 -6.89 -7.58
N ARG A 76 -0.52 -8.20 -7.55
CA ARG A 76 -1.86 -8.81 -7.63
C ARG A 76 -2.41 -9.10 -6.23
N SER A 77 -2.73 -8.03 -5.52
CA SER A 77 -3.35 -8.11 -4.19
C SER A 77 -4.86 -8.00 -4.27
N SER A 78 -5.60 -8.62 -3.34
CA SER A 78 -7.06 -8.48 -3.20
C SER A 78 -7.48 -7.33 -2.28
N ALA A 79 -6.74 -7.08 -1.21
CA ALA A 79 -7.01 -6.01 -0.24
C ALA A 79 -5.74 -5.67 0.56
N PRO A 80 -4.75 -5.01 -0.05
CA PRO A 80 -3.53 -4.66 0.65
C PRO A 80 -3.78 -3.50 1.64
N VAL A 81 -3.13 -3.55 2.80
CA VAL A 81 -3.17 -2.50 3.81
C VAL A 81 -1.77 -1.92 3.99
N PHE A 82 -1.63 -0.61 3.78
CA PHE A 82 -0.37 0.10 3.91
C PHE A 82 -0.45 1.23 4.93
N SER A 83 0.58 1.30 5.77
CA SER A 83 0.90 2.48 6.55
C SER A 83 2.30 2.92 6.15
N SER A 84 2.44 4.09 5.52
CA SER A 84 3.76 4.58 5.10
C SER A 84 4.02 6.06 5.36
N SER A 85 5.25 6.41 5.70
CA SER A 85 5.72 7.80 5.66
C SER A 85 5.87 8.33 4.22
N GLY A 86 6.02 7.43 3.24
CA GLY A 86 6.26 7.72 1.82
C GLY A 86 5.10 7.34 0.90
N VAL A 87 5.35 7.27 -0.40
CA VAL A 87 4.37 6.88 -1.43
C VAL A 87 3.90 5.44 -1.19
N ALA A 88 2.61 5.15 -1.31
CA ALA A 88 2.11 3.76 -1.29
C ALA A 88 1.50 3.45 -2.67
N SER A 89 1.89 2.34 -3.30
CA SER A 89 1.41 2.00 -4.64
C SER A 89 0.78 0.62 -4.70
N SER A 90 -0.36 0.50 -5.38
CA SER A 90 -0.94 -0.81 -5.69
C SER A 90 -1.59 -0.86 -7.06
N ALA A 91 -1.30 -1.95 -7.77
CA ALA A 91 -1.71 -2.12 -9.15
C ALA A 91 -3.13 -2.72 -9.29
N TYR A 92 -3.62 -3.47 -8.29
CA TYR A 92 -4.87 -4.23 -8.39
C TYR A 92 -5.68 -4.25 -7.06
N SER A 93 -7.02 -4.16 -7.17
CA SER A 93 -8.06 -4.36 -6.11
C SER A 93 -8.37 -3.19 -5.15
N ALA A 94 -8.86 -3.41 -3.93
CA ALA A 94 -9.31 -2.34 -3.01
C ALA A 94 -8.27 -2.06 -1.91
N PRO A 95 -7.20 -1.30 -2.19
CA PRO A 95 -6.17 -0.97 -1.20
C PRO A 95 -6.72 -0.02 -0.15
N ALA A 96 -6.29 -0.22 1.10
CA ALA A 96 -6.38 0.77 2.15
C ALA A 96 -4.98 1.31 2.43
N ALA A 97 -4.74 2.61 2.21
CA ALA A 97 -3.45 3.21 2.52
C ALA A 97 -3.59 4.46 3.39
N SER A 98 -2.79 4.49 4.47
CA SER A 98 -2.55 5.67 5.28
C SER A 98 -1.13 6.15 5.00
N SER A 99 -0.95 7.39 4.55
CA SER A 99 0.38 7.88 4.22
C SER A 99 0.60 9.38 4.40
N SER A 100 1.75 9.76 4.96
CA SER A 100 2.17 11.18 4.96
C SER A 100 2.56 11.69 3.55
N GLY A 101 2.84 10.78 2.62
CA GLY A 101 3.25 11.03 1.25
C GLY A 101 2.10 10.97 0.24
N VAL A 102 2.32 10.33 -0.92
CA VAL A 102 1.39 10.39 -2.06
C VAL A 102 0.90 8.97 -2.38
N PRO A 103 -0.29 8.52 -1.91
CA PRO A 103 -0.75 7.18 -2.25
C PRO A 103 -1.31 7.14 -3.68
N SER A 104 -0.98 6.09 -4.43
CA SER A 104 -1.43 5.88 -5.80
C SER A 104 -2.01 4.48 -6.02
N SER A 105 -3.10 4.41 -6.78
CA SER A 105 -3.67 3.13 -7.24
C SER A 105 -3.90 3.11 -8.76
N GLY A 106 -3.58 1.98 -9.37
CA GLY A 106 -3.79 1.73 -10.79
C GLY A 106 -5.21 1.24 -11.09
N ARG A 107 -5.37 -0.08 -11.32
CA ARG A 107 -6.65 -0.75 -11.57
C ARG A 107 -7.25 -1.26 -10.27
N SER A 108 -7.61 -0.33 -9.40
CA SER A 108 -8.33 -0.64 -8.17
C SER A 108 -9.84 -0.64 -8.39
N SER A 109 -10.64 -1.29 -7.53
CA SER A 109 -12.12 -1.27 -7.60
C SER A 109 -12.74 -0.28 -6.62
N ALA A 110 -12.17 -0.14 -5.43
CA ALA A 110 -12.59 0.83 -4.40
C ALA A 110 -11.41 1.15 -3.46
N PRO A 111 -10.43 1.96 -3.90
CA PRO A 111 -9.30 2.31 -3.05
C PRO A 111 -9.73 3.30 -1.95
N VAL A 112 -9.22 3.11 -0.73
CA VAL A 112 -9.42 4.01 0.42
C VAL A 112 -8.08 4.63 0.80
N PHE A 113 -8.03 5.96 0.80
CA PHE A 113 -6.82 6.71 1.11
C PHE A 113 -7.03 7.71 2.25
N SER A 114 -6.09 7.73 3.18
CA SER A 114 -5.92 8.80 4.16
C SER A 114 -4.50 9.35 4.03
N SER A 115 -4.36 10.62 3.68
CA SER A 115 -3.01 11.15 3.41
C SER A 115 -2.84 12.64 3.60
N SER A 116 -1.65 13.07 4.01
CA SER A 116 -1.29 14.51 3.98
C SER A 116 -0.93 15.01 2.57
N GLY A 117 -0.58 14.12 1.63
CA GLY A 117 -0.23 14.45 0.25
C GLY A 117 -1.35 14.16 -0.75
N VAL A 118 -1.10 14.24 -2.06
CA VAL A 118 -2.13 14.22 -3.11
C VAL A 118 -2.49 12.80 -3.60
N PRO A 119 -3.56 12.14 -3.09
CA PRO A 119 -3.88 10.79 -3.52
C PRO A 119 -4.30 10.77 -5.00
N SER A 120 -3.84 9.74 -5.73
CA SER A 120 -4.17 9.57 -7.14
C SER A 120 -4.71 8.17 -7.46
N SER A 121 -5.80 8.09 -8.22
CA SER A 121 -6.35 6.80 -8.69
C SER A 121 -6.67 6.85 -10.18
N ALA A 122 -6.17 5.88 -10.94
CA ALA A 122 -6.36 5.86 -12.39
C ALA A 122 -7.73 5.31 -12.82
N TYR A 123 -8.27 4.33 -12.07
CA TYR A 123 -9.52 3.64 -12.39
C TYR A 123 -10.33 3.36 -11.11
N SER A 124 -11.66 3.58 -11.19
CA SER A 124 -12.70 3.29 -10.17
C SER A 124 -13.02 4.40 -9.17
N ALA A 125 -13.92 4.14 -8.20
CA ALA A 125 -14.47 5.07 -7.22
C ALA A 125 -13.61 5.14 -5.93
N PRO A 126 -12.57 6.00 -5.86
CA PRO A 126 -11.79 6.19 -4.66
C PRO A 126 -12.61 6.86 -3.56
N VAL A 127 -12.32 6.50 -2.32
CA VAL A 127 -12.62 7.32 -1.15
C VAL A 127 -11.30 7.86 -0.64
N ALA A 128 -11.10 9.18 -0.70
CA ALA A 128 -9.86 9.77 -0.21
C ALA A 128 -10.09 10.95 0.72
N SER A 129 -9.40 10.95 1.86
CA SER A 129 -9.27 12.07 2.77
C SER A 129 -7.86 12.61 2.69
N SER A 130 -7.68 13.88 2.33
CA SER A 130 -6.35 14.47 2.24
C SER A 130 -6.29 15.98 2.48
N SER A 131 -5.15 16.47 2.98
CA SER A 131 -4.86 17.91 3.02
C SER A 131 -4.49 18.49 1.65
N GLY A 132 -4.08 17.67 0.69
CA GLY A 132 -3.76 18.04 -0.69
C GLY A 132 -4.90 17.79 -1.67
N VAL A 133 -4.74 18.24 -2.91
CA VAL A 133 -5.71 18.07 -4.01
C VAL A 133 -5.77 16.63 -4.53
N PRO A 134 -6.83 15.84 -4.27
CA PRO A 134 -6.95 14.49 -4.80
C PRO A 134 -7.29 14.51 -6.30
N SER A 135 -6.79 13.51 -7.05
CA SER A 135 -7.04 13.38 -8.49
C SER A 135 -7.48 11.96 -8.87
N SER A 136 -8.51 11.86 -9.73
CA SER A 136 -8.90 10.58 -10.32
C SER A 136 -9.05 10.62 -11.85
N GLY A 137 -8.66 9.51 -12.49
CA GLY A 137 -8.78 9.32 -13.93
C GLY A 137 -10.19 8.88 -14.37
N ARG A 138 -10.31 7.64 -14.86
CA ARG A 138 -11.59 7.02 -15.23
C ARG A 138 -12.30 6.50 -13.98
N SER A 139 -12.95 7.40 -13.26
CA SER A 139 -13.71 7.10 -12.04
C SER A 139 -15.21 7.27 -12.25
N SER A 140 -16.02 6.31 -11.80
CA SER A 140 -17.48 6.38 -11.91
C SER A 140 -18.09 7.30 -10.85
N ALA A 141 -17.54 7.30 -9.62
CA ALA A 141 -18.08 8.03 -8.46
C ALA A 141 -16.99 8.26 -7.38
N PRO A 142 -16.03 9.17 -7.59
CA PRO A 142 -15.02 9.49 -6.58
C PRO A 142 -15.63 10.27 -5.41
N VAL A 143 -15.24 9.91 -4.18
CA VAL A 143 -15.60 10.63 -2.95
C VAL A 143 -14.33 11.22 -2.33
N PHE A 144 -14.32 12.53 -2.14
CA PHE A 144 -13.16 13.25 -1.63
C PHE A 144 -13.52 14.15 -0.45
N SER A 145 -12.68 14.12 0.57
CA SER A 145 -12.66 15.08 1.66
C SER A 145 -11.29 15.76 1.65
N SER A 146 -11.22 17.02 1.23
CA SER A 146 -9.94 17.72 1.15
C SER A 146 -10.05 19.23 1.31
N SER A 147 -8.99 19.84 1.85
CA SER A 147 -8.82 21.28 1.87
C SER A 147 -8.62 21.90 0.48
N GLY A 148 -8.34 21.09 -0.55
CA GLY A 148 -8.13 21.53 -1.93
C GLY A 148 -9.22 21.08 -2.91
N VAL A 149 -9.29 21.75 -4.06
CA VAL A 149 -10.28 21.46 -5.13
C VAL A 149 -9.96 20.17 -5.88
N ALA A 150 -10.70 19.09 -5.59
CA ALA A 150 -10.51 17.81 -6.24
C ALA A 150 -10.70 17.86 -7.76
N SER A 151 -9.92 17.07 -8.51
CA SER A 151 -10.04 16.95 -9.97
C SER A 151 -10.41 15.52 -10.38
N SER A 152 -11.30 15.37 -11.37
CA SER A 152 -11.69 14.07 -11.92
C SER A 152 -11.98 14.18 -13.41
N ALA A 153 -11.46 13.25 -14.21
CA ALA A 153 -11.48 13.35 -15.67
C ALA A 153 -12.81 12.93 -16.33
N TYR A 154 -13.68 12.19 -15.62
CA TYR A 154 -14.88 11.57 -16.21
C TYR A 154 -16.19 11.82 -15.44
N SER A 155 -16.14 11.95 -14.12
CA SER A 155 -17.31 12.21 -13.27
C SER A 155 -17.00 13.34 -12.30
N ALA A 156 -18.00 14.17 -12.00
CA ALA A 156 -17.88 15.15 -10.93
C ALA A 156 -17.70 14.42 -9.58
N PRO A 157 -16.65 14.71 -8.81
CA PRO A 157 -16.46 14.10 -7.51
C PRO A 157 -17.51 14.59 -6.52
N ALA A 158 -17.96 13.70 -5.63
CA ALA A 158 -18.60 14.12 -4.39
C ALA A 158 -17.49 14.66 -3.47
N ALA A 159 -17.26 15.97 -3.52
CA ALA A 159 -16.21 16.64 -2.78
C ALA A 159 -16.81 17.50 -1.65
N SER A 160 -16.32 17.30 -0.43
CA SER A 160 -16.52 18.25 0.67
C SER A 160 -15.19 18.98 0.90
N SER A 161 -15.17 20.28 0.65
CA SER A 161 -14.01 21.12 0.94
C SER A 161 -14.30 22.01 2.15
N SER A 162 -13.46 21.91 3.17
CA SER A 162 -13.53 22.77 4.36
C SER A 162 -12.72 24.06 4.21
N GLY A 163 -12.38 24.46 2.98
CA GLY A 163 -11.80 25.77 2.70
C GLY A 163 -12.88 26.85 2.85
N VAL A 164 -12.83 27.59 3.96
CA VAL A 164 -13.58 28.85 4.10
C VAL A 164 -13.22 29.81 2.96
N PRO A 165 -14.20 30.60 2.45
CA PRO A 165 -13.98 31.57 1.38
C PRO A 165 -12.98 32.67 1.75
#